data_AF-A0A1I7XRM3-F1
#
_entry.id   AF-A0A1I7XRM3-F1
#
_cell.length_a   1.000
_cell.length_b   1.000
_cell.length_c   1.000
_cell.angle_alpha   90.00
_cell.angle_beta   90.00
_cell.angle_gamma   90.00
#
_symmetry.space_group_name_H-M   'P 1'
#
loop_
_entity.id
_entity.type
_entity.pdbx_description
1 polymer ?
#
loop_
_entity_poly.entity_id
_entity_poly.type
_entity_poly.pdbx_seq_one_letter_code
_entity_poly.pdbx_strand_id
1 'polypeptide(L)'
;MLRLLKGSVTRMAINRTVKLYKELGLVEDRSGSISPRSVNTFRVRKNVKKRIFRNNKRSMMNMASDLNISLTSMRKIVKNELGFYLYKIRRAHMLTEEIKVNRYEKARKLLSIELAFH
;
A
#
# COMPACT_ATOMS: atom_id res chain seq x y z
N MET A 1 40.01 10.51 -16.88
CA MET A 1 39.04 9.67 -17.60
C MET A 1 37.97 10.47 -18.37
N LEU A 2 38.33 11.51 -19.15
CA LEU A 2 37.35 12.28 -19.96
C LEU A 2 37.69 12.32 -21.45
N ARG A 3 38.45 11.33 -21.94
CA ARG A 3 39.00 11.30 -23.30
C ARG A 3 38.33 10.23 -24.18
N LEU A 4 37.07 9.86 -23.93
CA LEU A 4 36.38 8.75 -24.63
C LEU A 4 34.98 9.07 -25.18
N LEU A 5 34.56 10.34 -25.31
CA LEU A 5 33.25 10.68 -25.89
C LEU A 5 33.38 11.81 -26.93
N LYS A 6 34.32 11.67 -27.87
CA LYS A 6 34.65 12.72 -28.82
C LYS A 6 33.81 12.73 -30.11
N GLY A 7 32.76 11.90 -30.21
CA GLY A 7 32.02 11.70 -31.47
C GLY A 7 30.50 11.82 -31.45
N SER A 8 29.81 11.73 -30.30
CA SER A 8 28.34 11.56 -30.29
C SER A 8 27.56 12.42 -29.27
N VAL A 9 28.24 13.21 -28.43
CA VAL A 9 27.59 13.97 -27.34
C VAL A 9 27.89 15.46 -27.49
N THR A 10 26.85 16.30 -27.44
CA THR A 10 27.01 17.76 -27.58
C THR A 10 27.80 18.34 -26.41
N ARG A 11 28.64 19.35 -26.70
CA ARG A 11 29.43 20.07 -25.68
C ARG A 11 28.56 20.63 -24.54
N MET A 12 27.31 21.02 -24.85
CA MET A 12 26.33 21.46 -23.85
C MET A 12 25.94 20.35 -22.87
N ALA A 13 25.73 19.12 -23.34
CA ALA A 13 25.40 18.00 -22.47
C ALA A 13 26.56 17.70 -21.51
N ILE A 14 27.80 17.68 -22.01
CA ILE A 14 29.00 17.50 -21.19
C ILE A 14 29.10 18.58 -20.10
N ASN A 15 28.92 19.86 -20.45
CA ASN A 15 28.98 20.96 -19.49
C ASN A 15 27.87 20.89 -18.44
N ARG A 16 26.65 20.47 -18.82
CA ARG A 16 25.54 20.25 -17.88
C ARG A 16 25.86 19.12 -16.91
N THR A 17 26.34 17.98 -17.40
CA THR A 17 26.73 16.84 -16.56
C THR A 17 27.86 17.18 -15.58
N VAL A 18 28.91 17.88 -16.04
CA VAL A 18 30.01 18.31 -15.16
C VAL A 18 29.52 19.29 -14.09
N LYS A 19 28.62 20.22 -14.43
CA LYS A 19 28.01 21.14 -13.45
C LYS A 19 27.16 20.37 -12.42
N LEU A 20 26.31 19.44 -12.88
CA LEU A 20 25.49 18.60 -12.02
C LEU A 20 26.33 17.77 -11.05
N TYR A 21 27.42 17.16 -11.53
CA TYR A 21 28.33 16.37 -10.71
C TYR A 21 29.01 17.21 -9.63
N LYS A 22 29.45 18.43 -9.96
CA LYS A 22 30.03 19.35 -8.96
C LYS A 22 29.01 19.83 -7.92
N GLU A 23 27.74 19.98 -8.28
CA GLU A 23 26.67 20.43 -7.37
C GLU A 23 26.15 19.33 -6.45
N LEU A 24 25.97 18.11 -6.95
CA LEU A 24 25.27 17.03 -6.23
C LEU A 24 26.17 15.83 -5.89
N GLY A 25 27.34 15.69 -6.52
CA GLY A 25 28.22 14.54 -6.33
C GLY A 25 27.69 13.21 -6.90
N LEU A 26 26.53 13.22 -7.57
CA LEU A 26 25.86 12.04 -8.10
C LEU A 26 26.09 11.94 -9.61
N VAL A 27 26.27 10.70 -10.09
CA VAL A 27 26.37 10.37 -11.52
C VAL A 27 24.99 10.07 -12.12
N GLU A 28 23.99 9.86 -11.27
CA GLU A 28 22.62 9.55 -11.70
C GLU A 28 21.83 10.79 -12.16
N ASP A 29 20.85 10.55 -13.02
CA ASP A 29 19.91 11.57 -13.47
C ASP A 29 19.09 12.13 -12.29
N ARG A 30 18.88 13.46 -12.28
CA ARG A 30 17.92 14.06 -11.36
C ARG A 30 16.55 13.46 -11.64
N SER A 31 15.89 12.94 -10.60
CA SER A 31 14.48 12.57 -10.71
C SER A 31 13.72 13.79 -11.22
N GLY A 32 13.06 13.65 -12.39
CA GLY A 32 12.29 14.74 -12.97
C GLY A 32 11.26 15.29 -11.98
N SER A 33 10.88 16.56 -12.13
CA SER A 33 9.78 17.12 -11.34
C SER A 33 8.48 16.37 -11.71
N ILE A 34 8.04 15.49 -10.81
CA ILE A 34 6.79 14.76 -11.00
C ILE A 34 5.67 15.65 -10.50
N SER A 35 4.73 16.00 -11.39
CA SER A 35 3.54 16.75 -11.01
C SER A 35 2.80 16.03 -9.87
N PRO A 36 2.36 16.76 -8.83
CA PRO A 36 1.62 16.17 -7.73
C PRO A 36 0.38 15.42 -8.22
N ARG A 37 0.16 14.21 -7.70
CA ARG A 37 -1.04 13.42 -8.06
C ARG A 37 -2.29 14.14 -7.54
N SER A 38 -3.22 14.46 -8.43
CA SER A 38 -4.46 15.20 -8.10
C SER A 38 -5.48 14.37 -7.32
N VAL A 39 -5.69 13.11 -7.71
CA VAL A 39 -6.71 12.23 -7.11
C VAL A 39 -6.15 11.44 -5.92
N ASN A 40 -4.93 10.91 -6.06
CA ASN A 40 -4.28 10.10 -5.05
C ASN A 40 -3.48 10.97 -4.06
N THR A 41 -4.20 11.84 -3.35
CA THR A 41 -3.61 12.68 -2.30
C THR A 41 -3.46 11.90 -1.00
N PHE A 42 -2.57 12.35 -0.11
CA PHE A 42 -2.44 11.78 1.23
C PHE A 42 -3.76 11.81 2.03
N ARG A 43 -4.54 12.90 1.89
CA ARG A 43 -5.86 13.04 2.53
C ARG A 43 -6.84 11.96 2.08
N VAL A 44 -6.92 11.73 0.76
CA VAL A 44 -7.77 10.67 0.20
C VAL A 44 -7.32 9.30 0.69
N ARG A 45 -6.01 8.98 0.64
CA ARG A 45 -5.47 7.72 1.16
C ARG A 45 -5.83 7.48 2.63
N LYS A 46 -5.65 8.49 3.49
CA LYS A 46 -6.00 8.42 4.92
C LYS A 46 -7.50 8.20 5.13
N ASN A 47 -8.35 8.86 4.35
CA ASN A 47 -9.80 8.70 4.42
C ASN A 47 -10.25 7.31 3.96
N VAL A 48 -9.73 6.81 2.84
CA VAL A 48 -10.01 5.46 2.33
C VAL A 48 -9.56 4.41 3.34
N LYS A 49 -8.35 4.53 3.89
CA LYS A 49 -7.83 3.64 4.93
C LYS A 49 -8.78 3.58 6.13
N LYS A 50 -9.19 4.75 6.68
CA LYS A 50 -10.13 4.81 7.80
C LYS A 50 -11.49 4.18 7.48
N ARG A 51 -12.01 4.36 6.26
CA ARG A 51 -13.30 3.79 5.83
C ARG A 51 -13.24 2.26 5.78
N ILE A 52 -12.14 1.69 5.27
CA ILE A 52 -11.90 0.24 5.23
C ILE A 52 -11.82 -0.33 6.65
N PHE A 53 -11.09 0.32 7.56
CA PHE A 53 -10.98 -0.14 8.95
C PHE A 53 -12.32 -0.10 9.71
N ARG A 54 -13.18 0.88 9.41
CA ARG A 54 -14.53 0.95 10.00
C ARG A 54 -15.46 -0.14 9.48
N ASN A 55 -15.41 -0.43 8.18
CA ASN A 55 -16.22 -1.48 7.56
C ASN A 55 -15.43 -2.13 6.42
N ASN A 56 -14.79 -3.25 6.72
CA ASN A 56 -13.96 -3.99 5.78
C ASN A 56 -14.76 -4.75 4.70
N LYS A 57 -16.09 -4.85 4.85
CA LYS A 57 -17.00 -5.45 3.86
C LYS A 57 -17.55 -4.42 2.87
N ARG A 58 -17.15 -3.16 2.99
CA ARG A 58 -17.69 -2.07 2.16
C ARG A 58 -17.19 -2.17 0.71
N SER A 59 -18.11 -1.96 -0.25
CA SER A 59 -17.78 -1.91 -1.67
C SER A 59 -16.87 -0.72 -2.01
N MET A 60 -15.84 -0.97 -2.82
CA MET A 60 -14.99 0.08 -3.40
C MET A 60 -15.78 1.07 -4.26
N MET A 61 -16.86 0.62 -4.92
CA MET A 61 -17.70 1.49 -5.75
C MET A 61 -18.39 2.57 -4.90
N ASN A 62 -19.00 2.17 -3.78
CA ASN A 62 -19.65 3.11 -2.89
C ASN A 62 -18.63 4.10 -2.28
N MET A 63 -17.42 3.64 -1.94
CA MET A 63 -16.36 4.54 -1.49
C MET A 63 -15.89 5.51 -2.58
N ALA A 64 -15.91 5.07 -3.84
CA ALA A 64 -15.51 5.88 -4.98
C ALA A 64 -16.54 6.99 -5.23
N SER A 65 -17.84 6.64 -5.23
CA SER A 65 -18.95 7.60 -5.33
C SER A 65 -18.92 8.63 -4.22
N ASP A 66 -18.79 8.21 -2.95
CA ASP A 66 -18.73 9.13 -1.80
C ASP A 66 -17.57 10.15 -1.87
N LEU A 67 -16.47 9.79 -2.54
CA LEU A 67 -15.29 10.64 -2.65
C LEU A 67 -15.21 11.33 -4.01
N ASN A 68 -16.20 11.13 -4.90
CA ASN A 68 -16.19 11.61 -6.29
C ASN A 68 -14.92 11.20 -7.06
N ILE A 69 -14.48 9.95 -6.86
CA ILE A 69 -13.30 9.38 -7.51
C ILE A 69 -13.75 8.26 -8.44
N SER A 70 -13.04 8.06 -9.56
CA SER A 70 -13.32 6.93 -10.43
C SER A 70 -13.04 5.59 -9.75
N LEU A 71 -13.83 4.56 -10.04
CA LEU A 71 -13.64 3.21 -9.49
C LEU A 71 -12.23 2.67 -9.79
N THR A 72 -11.67 2.97 -10.96
CA THR A 72 -10.32 2.57 -11.36
C THR A 72 -9.25 3.20 -10.47
N SER A 73 -9.38 4.49 -10.16
CA SER A 73 -8.46 5.19 -9.24
C SER A 73 -8.61 4.68 -7.81
N MET A 74 -9.84 4.43 -7.36
CA MET A 74 -10.10 3.82 -6.05
C MET A 74 -9.39 2.45 -5.93
N ARG A 75 -9.51 1.58 -6.94
CA ARG A 75 -8.83 0.29 -6.97
C ARG A 75 -7.31 0.43 -6.90
N LYS A 76 -6.73 1.39 -7.66
CA LYS A 76 -5.28 1.69 -7.62
C LYS A 76 -4.85 2.16 -6.23
N ILE A 77 -5.62 3.02 -5.58
CA ILE A 77 -5.33 3.49 -4.23
C ILE A 77 -5.35 2.33 -3.23
N VAL A 78 -6.40 1.50 -3.25
CA VAL A 78 -6.54 0.38 -2.32
C VAL A 78 -5.42 -0.65 -2.52
N LYS A 79 -5.14 -1.04 -3.76
CA LYS A 79 -4.15 -2.07 -4.08
C LYS A 79 -2.71 -1.59 -3.97
N ASN A 80 -2.36 -0.51 -4.68
CA ASN A 80 -0.96 -0.11 -4.87
C ASN A 80 -0.45 0.78 -3.73
N GLU A 81 -1.31 1.62 -3.16
CA GLU A 81 -0.89 2.62 -2.17
C GLU A 81 -1.15 2.17 -0.74
N LEU A 82 -2.25 1.45 -0.52
CA LEU A 82 -2.61 0.93 0.81
C LEU A 82 -2.24 -0.55 1.00
N GLY A 83 -1.93 -1.28 -0.07
CA GLY A 83 -1.55 -2.70 0.00
C GLY A 83 -2.69 -3.64 0.41
N PHE A 84 -3.94 -3.20 0.30
CA PHE A 84 -5.09 -4.04 0.65
C PHE A 84 -5.56 -4.86 -0.56
N TYR A 85 -5.93 -6.10 -0.28
CA TYR A 85 -6.49 -7.04 -1.25
C TYR A 85 -7.88 -7.47 -0.80
N LEU A 86 -8.76 -7.65 -1.78
CA LEU A 86 -10.11 -8.16 -1.52
C LEU A 86 -10.01 -9.67 -1.22
N TYR A 87 -10.34 -10.06 0.00
CA TYR A 87 -10.48 -11.46 0.36
C TYR A 87 -11.93 -11.92 0.20
N LYS A 88 -12.13 -13.16 -0.25
CA LYS A 88 -13.46 -13.78 -0.25
C LYS A 88 -13.91 -13.98 1.20
N ILE A 89 -15.09 -13.47 1.53
CA ILE A 89 -15.70 -13.68 2.84
C ILE A 89 -16.04 -15.17 2.96
N ARG A 90 -15.46 -15.85 3.95
CA ARG A 90 -15.81 -17.24 4.27
C ARG A 90 -17.06 -17.25 5.13
N ARG A 91 -17.97 -18.18 4.82
CA ARG A 91 -19.13 -18.45 5.69
C ARG A 91 -18.63 -19.20 6.92
N ALA A 92 -18.94 -18.68 8.10
CA ALA A 92 -18.67 -19.34 9.38
C ALA A 92 -19.99 -19.65 10.07
N HIS A 93 -19.99 -20.68 10.93
CA HIS A 93 -21.14 -20.97 11.78
C HIS A 93 -21.36 -19.82 12.76
N MET A 94 -22.61 -19.39 12.94
CA MET A 94 -22.95 -18.37 13.92
C MET A 94 -22.76 -18.92 15.33
N LEU A 95 -21.89 -18.30 16.10
CA LEU A 95 -21.63 -18.70 17.48
C LEU A 95 -22.65 -18.06 18.41
N THR A 96 -23.58 -18.87 18.94
CA THR A 96 -24.43 -18.47 20.06
C THR A 96 -23.60 -18.40 21.35
N GLU A 97 -24.08 -17.66 22.35
CA GLU A 97 -23.35 -17.49 23.62
C GLU A 97 -23.08 -18.84 24.31
N GLU A 98 -24.04 -19.77 24.26
CA GLU A 98 -23.87 -21.13 24.78
C GLU A 98 -22.74 -21.90 24.08
N ILE A 99 -22.65 -21.82 22.75
CA ILE A 99 -21.59 -22.48 21.99
C ILE A 99 -20.22 -21.85 22.30
N LYS A 100 -20.15 -20.53 22.53
CA LYS A 100 -18.91 -19.85 22.92
C LYS A 100 -18.41 -20.36 24.28
N VAL A 101 -19.28 -20.44 25.28
CA VAL A 101 -18.94 -20.94 26.62
C VAL A 101 -18.46 -22.39 26.55
N ASN A 102 -19.20 -23.24 25.84
CA ASN A 102 -18.83 -24.66 25.69
C ASN A 102 -17.48 -24.82 24.97
N ARG A 103 -17.22 -24.03 23.93
CA ARG A 103 -15.92 -24.03 23.23
C ARG A 103 -14.78 -23.59 24.13
N TYR A 104 -14.98 -22.55 24.93
CA TYR A 104 -13.97 -22.05 25.87
C TYR A 104 -13.61 -23.10 26.93
N GLU A 105 -14.62 -23.71 27.56
CA GLU A 105 -14.39 -24.77 28.56
C GLU A 105 -13.68 -25.98 27.98
N LYS A 106 -14.06 -26.42 26.78
CA LYS A 106 -13.38 -27.52 26.09
C LYS A 106 -11.93 -27.18 25.75
N ALA A 107 -11.68 -25.99 25.19
CA ALA A 107 -10.32 -25.56 24.85
C ALA A 107 -9.41 -25.47 26.08
N ARG A 108 -9.93 -24.92 27.20
CA ARG A 108 -9.18 -24.83 28.45
C ARG A 108 -8.83 -26.20 29.03
N LYS A 109 -9.78 -27.14 29.02
CA LYS A 109 -9.55 -28.53 29.48
C LYS A 109 -8.50 -29.24 28.62
N LEU A 110 -8.58 -29.10 27.30
CA LEU A 110 -7.59 -29.67 26.39
C LEU A 110 -6.19 -29.10 26.65
N LEU A 111 -6.09 -27.78 26.82
CA LEU A 111 -4.82 -27.13 27.14
C LEU A 111 -4.23 -27.61 28.48
N SER A 112 -5.07 -27.79 29.52
CA SER A 112 -4.60 -28.29 30.82
C SER A 112 -4.10 -29.74 30.74
N ILE A 113 -4.66 -30.55 29.85
CA ILE A 113 -4.20 -31.92 29.63
C ILE A 113 -2.82 -31.87 28.95
N GLU A 114 -2.68 -31.11 27.87
CA GLU A 114 -1.40 -30.98 27.13
C GLU A 114 -0.26 -30.48 28.02
N LEU A 115 -0.52 -29.51 28.90
CA LEU A 115 0.45 -28.98 29.86
C LEU A 115 0.78 -29.94 31.00
N ALA A 116 -0.06 -30.94 31.30
CA ALA A 116 0.20 -31.91 32.35
C ALA A 116 1.10 -33.08 31.89
N PHE A 117 1.33 -33.21 30.58
CA PHE A 117 2.20 -34.23 29.97
C PHE A 117 3.61 -33.71 29.63
N HIS A 118 3.89 -32.43 29.92
CA HIS A 118 5.19 -31.77 29.76
C HIS A 118 5.75 -31.37 31.12
#